data_AF-A0A1F7P5Q8-F1
#
_entry.id   AF-A0A1F7P5Q8-F1
#
_cell.length_a   1.000
_cell.length_b   1.000
_cell.length_c   1.000
_cell.angle_alpha   90.00
_cell.angle_beta   90.00
_cell.angle_gamma   90.00
#
_symmetry.space_group_name_H-M   'P 1'
#
loop_
_entity.id
_entity.type
_entity.pdbx_description
1 polymer ?
#
loop_
_entity_poly.entity_id
_entity_poly.type
_entity_poly.pdbx_seq_one_letter_code
_entity_poly.pdbx_strand_id
1 'polypeptide(L)'
;MAPLQNAVVVLVPWVVFLPPALTLAWRFLRGQGEERDGVLFVLVWAAVVFALVAVAREQRLRYYLPLVAPASLLVGWWWSGAIVRQRRTGPVPWRLYAAGGLALLAATAAVVAFRVRWLRDARLALPASVTEALLLAAGLVLFLGALAYSARRPERRRAFVAAWAGAAVLLAGGYHWKLPRRNSVYDYPRVTTGPVLAQAPAVVTLGLHELPLSFYLGRPVALVQTEDDLRQALARTAGAVAVVPDAALARLQRENDLVVVARTRLAFRPVSVVTRPAASGGGGGR
;
A
#
# COMPACT_ATOMS: atom_id res chain seq x y z
N MET A 1 4.30 -5.28 13.37
CA MET A 1 3.40 -6.02 12.45
C MET A 1 3.91 -7.45 12.40
N ALA A 2 3.04 -8.47 12.51
CA ALA A 2 3.49 -9.85 12.54
C ALA A 2 4.08 -10.26 11.16
N PRO A 3 5.20 -11.00 11.11
CA PRO A 3 5.85 -11.42 9.84
C PRO A 3 4.89 -12.12 8.88
N LEU A 4 3.96 -12.89 9.44
CA LEU A 4 2.94 -13.64 8.70
C LEU A 4 1.98 -12.71 7.95
N GLN A 5 1.63 -11.57 8.54
CA GLN A 5 0.73 -10.60 7.93
C GLN A 5 1.36 -9.96 6.68
N ASN A 6 2.65 -9.62 6.75
CA ASN A 6 3.37 -9.04 5.62
C ASN A 6 3.52 -10.05 4.46
N ALA A 7 3.84 -11.31 4.79
CA ALA A 7 3.91 -12.38 3.80
C ALA A 7 2.56 -12.62 3.13
N VAL A 8 1.46 -12.65 3.90
CA VAL A 8 0.10 -12.81 3.36
C VAL A 8 -0.24 -11.68 2.39
N VAL A 9 0.07 -10.43 2.74
CA VAL A 9 -0.23 -9.27 1.88
C VAL A 9 0.56 -9.31 0.56
N VAL A 10 1.85 -9.67 0.60
CA VAL A 10 2.70 -9.70 -0.60
C VAL A 10 2.37 -10.88 -1.51
N LEU A 11 1.91 -11.99 -0.93
CA LEU A 11 1.59 -13.20 -1.66
C LEU A 11 0.15 -13.21 -2.20
N VAL A 12 -0.66 -12.15 -2.04
CA VAL A 12 -1.95 -12.05 -2.75
C VAL A 12 -1.67 -11.97 -4.26
N PRO A 13 -2.32 -12.79 -5.11
CA PRO A 13 -3.45 -13.69 -4.83
C PRO A 13 -3.06 -15.13 -4.44
N TRP A 14 -1.80 -15.50 -4.57
CA TRP A 14 -1.24 -16.85 -4.37
C TRP A 14 -1.48 -17.45 -2.97
N VAL A 15 -1.69 -16.63 -1.93
CA VAL A 15 -2.03 -17.11 -0.56
C VAL A 15 -3.20 -18.08 -0.56
N VAL A 16 -4.19 -17.89 -1.43
CA VAL A 16 -5.36 -18.78 -1.49
C VAL A 16 -4.94 -20.18 -1.94
N PHE A 17 -3.96 -20.30 -2.84
CA PHE A 17 -3.54 -21.57 -3.42
C PHE A 17 -2.33 -22.20 -2.70
N LEU A 18 -1.70 -21.48 -1.78
CA LEU A 18 -0.54 -21.95 -1.01
C LEU A 18 -0.86 -23.11 -0.06
N PRO A 19 -1.91 -23.08 0.78
CA PRO A 19 -2.25 -24.19 1.68
C PRO A 19 -2.44 -25.57 1.00
N PRO A 20 -3.20 -25.71 -0.11
CA PRO A 20 -3.36 -27.00 -0.78
C PRO A 20 -2.07 -27.41 -1.49
N ALA A 21 -1.29 -26.45 -2.03
CA ALA A 21 -0.01 -26.71 -2.66
C ALA A 21 1.00 -27.24 -1.64
N LEU A 22 1.08 -26.64 -0.46
CA LEU A 22 1.93 -27.07 0.64
C LEU A 22 1.53 -28.44 1.18
N THR A 23 0.23 -28.70 1.37
CA THR A 23 -0.22 -30.02 1.87
C THR A 23 0.08 -31.14 0.86
N LEU A 24 -0.12 -30.91 -0.44
CA LEU A 24 0.26 -31.89 -1.46
C LEU A 24 1.78 -32.02 -1.59
N ALA A 25 2.53 -30.92 -1.56
CA ALA A 25 3.99 -30.95 -1.61
C ALA A 25 4.57 -31.76 -0.44
N TRP A 26 4.07 -31.53 0.78
CA TRP A 26 4.50 -32.27 1.96
C TRP A 26 4.19 -33.77 1.88
N ARG A 27 3.01 -34.14 1.34
CA ARG A 27 2.67 -35.55 1.10
C ARG A 27 3.54 -36.17 0.01
N PHE A 28 3.83 -35.40 -1.04
CA PHE A 28 4.67 -35.82 -2.16
C PHE A 28 6.13 -36.03 -1.73
N LEU A 29 6.65 -35.20 -0.82
CA LEU A 29 7.97 -35.37 -0.22
C LEU A 29 8.14 -36.67 0.58
N ARG A 30 7.05 -37.26 1.08
CA ARG A 30 7.04 -38.56 1.78
C ARG A 30 7.00 -39.77 0.83
N GLY A 31 6.76 -39.54 -0.46
CA GLY A 31 6.73 -40.58 -1.49
C GLY A 31 8.03 -40.67 -2.30
N GLN A 32 8.05 -41.60 -3.24
CA GLN A 32 9.09 -41.74 -4.28
C GLN A 32 8.52 -41.13 -5.57
N GLY A 33 9.16 -40.09 -6.13
CA GLY A 33 8.70 -39.45 -7.36
C GLY A 33 9.78 -38.59 -8.01
N GLU A 34 9.79 -38.54 -9.34
CA GLU A 34 10.81 -37.86 -10.14
C GLU A 34 10.88 -36.34 -9.89
N GLU A 35 9.77 -35.71 -9.46
CA GLU A 35 9.70 -34.26 -9.20
C GLU A 35 10.09 -33.89 -7.75
N ARG A 36 10.46 -34.86 -6.91
CA ARG A 36 10.64 -34.67 -5.45
C ARG A 36 11.71 -33.64 -5.12
N ASP A 37 12.87 -33.70 -5.78
CA ASP A 37 13.98 -32.81 -5.50
C ASP A 37 13.67 -31.37 -5.90
N GLY A 38 12.94 -31.18 -7.01
CA GLY A 38 12.45 -29.87 -7.43
C GLY A 38 11.46 -29.26 -6.42
N VAL A 39 10.52 -30.06 -5.91
CA VAL A 39 9.57 -29.60 -4.87
C VAL A 39 10.29 -29.29 -3.56
N LEU A 40 11.25 -30.12 -3.15
CA LEU A 40 12.06 -29.90 -1.96
C LEU A 40 12.86 -28.59 -2.07
N PHE A 41 13.52 -28.38 -3.21
CA PHE A 41 14.27 -27.15 -3.47
C PHE A 41 13.40 -25.90 -3.31
N VAL A 42 12.20 -25.89 -3.92
CA VAL A 42 11.28 -24.75 -3.83
C VAL A 42 10.81 -24.51 -2.40
N LEU A 43 10.54 -25.57 -1.62
CA LEU A 43 10.14 -25.44 -0.21
C LEU A 43 11.28 -24.92 0.67
N VAL A 44 12.49 -25.43 0.49
CA VAL A 44 13.68 -24.95 1.20
C VAL A 44 13.96 -23.50 0.84
N TRP A 45 13.87 -23.15 -0.44
CA TRP A 45 14.03 -21.77 -0.90
C TRP A 45 13.01 -20.83 -0.23
N ALA A 46 11.72 -21.18 -0.25
CA ALA A 46 10.68 -20.41 0.43
C ALA A 46 10.96 -20.26 1.93
N ALA A 47 11.35 -21.35 2.60
CA ALA A 47 11.63 -21.37 4.03
C ALA A 47 12.83 -20.49 4.40
N VAL A 48 13.94 -20.59 3.66
CA VAL A 48 15.15 -19.80 3.89
C VAL A 48 14.88 -18.31 3.71
N VAL A 49 14.24 -17.90 2.60
CA VAL A 49 13.90 -16.50 2.36
C VAL A 49 12.98 -15.98 3.47
N PHE A 50 11.94 -16.75 3.84
CA PHE A 50 11.02 -16.34 4.90
C PHE A 50 11.74 -16.18 6.24
N ALA A 51 12.61 -17.12 6.61
CA ALA A 51 13.37 -17.08 7.85
C ALA A 51 14.31 -15.86 7.91
N LEU A 52 15.05 -15.58 6.82
CA LEU A 52 15.93 -14.42 6.74
C LEU A 52 15.17 -13.11 6.94
N VAL A 53 14.02 -12.96 6.30
CA VAL A 53 13.18 -11.75 6.42
C VAL A 53 12.50 -11.68 7.78
N ALA A 54 12.08 -12.82 8.35
CA ALA A 54 11.42 -12.87 9.65
C ALA A 54 12.38 -12.51 10.81
N VAL A 55 13.67 -12.84 10.69
CA VAL A 55 14.71 -12.51 11.67
C VAL A 55 15.22 -11.07 11.51
N ALA A 56 14.99 -10.43 10.36
CA ALA A 56 15.43 -9.06 10.12
C ALA A 56 14.73 -8.06 11.08
N ARG A 57 15.53 -7.14 11.65
CA ARG A 57 15.03 -6.11 12.59
C ARG A 57 14.07 -5.13 11.92
N GLU A 58 14.28 -4.83 10.64
CA GLU A 58 13.35 -4.00 9.84
C GLU A 58 12.55 -4.88 8.87
N GLN A 59 11.26 -5.08 9.16
CA GLN A 59 10.37 -5.87 8.31
C GLN A 59 9.58 -4.98 7.36
N ARG A 60 10.25 -4.47 6.32
CA ARG A 60 9.58 -3.74 5.24
C ARG A 60 8.89 -4.72 4.29
N LEU A 61 7.66 -4.41 3.86
CA LEU A 61 6.89 -5.22 2.90
C LEU A 61 7.71 -5.62 1.65
N ARG A 62 8.59 -4.72 1.18
CA ARG A 62 9.44 -4.97 0.02
C ARG A 62 10.42 -6.13 0.20
N TYR A 63 10.79 -6.47 1.44
CA TYR A 63 11.71 -7.58 1.71
C TYR A 63 11.06 -8.94 1.53
N TYR A 64 9.73 -9.01 1.47
CA TYR A 64 9.00 -10.26 1.20
C TYR A 64 8.85 -10.54 -0.31
N LEU A 65 9.22 -9.61 -1.21
CA LEU A 65 9.12 -9.83 -2.67
C LEU A 65 9.80 -11.14 -3.14
N PRO A 66 11.00 -11.51 -2.63
CA PRO A 66 11.65 -12.75 -3.06
C PRO A 66 10.86 -14.02 -2.75
N LEU A 67 9.84 -13.99 -1.87
CA LEU A 67 8.94 -15.12 -1.62
C LEU A 67 7.94 -15.36 -2.75
N VAL A 68 7.69 -14.36 -3.61
CA VAL A 68 6.72 -14.48 -4.70
C VAL A 68 7.16 -15.55 -5.69
N ALA A 69 8.45 -15.62 -6.02
CA ALA A 69 8.99 -16.60 -6.96
C ALA A 69 8.77 -18.06 -6.49
N PRO A 70 9.26 -18.51 -5.32
CA PRO A 70 9.03 -19.89 -4.88
C PRO A 70 7.55 -20.19 -4.64
N ALA A 71 6.75 -19.22 -4.14
CA ALA A 71 5.31 -19.42 -3.99
C ALA A 71 4.61 -19.64 -5.35
N SER A 72 4.96 -18.85 -6.37
CA SER A 72 4.37 -18.98 -7.71
C SER A 72 4.73 -20.31 -8.38
N LEU A 73 5.98 -20.79 -8.21
CA LEU A 73 6.42 -22.08 -8.71
C LEU A 73 5.68 -23.24 -8.04
N LEU A 74 5.52 -23.18 -6.71
CA LEU A 74 4.79 -24.21 -5.96
C LEU A 74 3.31 -24.27 -6.36
N VAL A 75 2.68 -23.11 -6.53
CA VAL A 75 1.28 -23.01 -6.99
C VAL A 75 1.16 -23.47 -8.45
N GLY A 76 2.12 -23.14 -9.31
CA GLY A 76 2.17 -23.59 -10.70
C GLY A 76 2.32 -25.12 -10.81
N TRP A 77 3.20 -25.71 -10.01
CA TRP A 77 3.35 -27.17 -9.90
C TRP A 77 2.03 -27.83 -9.47
N TRP A 78 1.37 -27.28 -8.45
CA TRP A 78 0.08 -27.78 -7.98
C TRP A 78 -1.00 -27.74 -9.07
N TRP A 79 -1.12 -26.61 -9.78
CA TRP A 79 -2.08 -26.46 -10.87
C TRP A 79 -1.77 -27.35 -12.07
N SER A 80 -0.49 -27.54 -12.43
CA SER A 80 -0.05 -28.48 -13.47
C SER A 80 -0.47 -29.90 -13.13
N GLY A 81 -0.27 -30.33 -11.87
CA GLY A 81 -0.75 -31.62 -11.38
C GLY A 81 -2.28 -31.76 -11.45
N ALA A 82 -3.00 -30.71 -11.05
CA ALA A 82 -4.46 -30.74 -10.93
C ALA A 82 -5.24 -30.58 -12.25
N ILE A 83 -4.69 -29.84 -13.23
CA ILE A 83 -5.33 -29.56 -14.52
C ILE A 83 -4.74 -30.43 -15.63
N VAL A 84 -3.40 -30.45 -15.77
CA VAL A 84 -2.73 -31.07 -16.93
C VAL A 84 -2.61 -32.57 -16.73
N ARG A 85 -2.08 -32.98 -15.57
CA ARG A 85 -1.87 -34.40 -15.25
C ARG A 85 -3.10 -35.08 -14.63
N GLN A 86 -4.18 -34.33 -14.41
CA GLN A 86 -5.44 -34.77 -13.76
C GLN A 86 -5.20 -35.64 -12.50
N ARG A 87 -4.11 -35.39 -11.77
CA ARG A 87 -3.79 -36.14 -10.55
C ARG A 87 -4.94 -35.92 -9.58
N ARG A 88 -5.42 -36.98 -8.92
CA ARG A 88 -6.40 -36.85 -7.84
C ARG A 88 -5.77 -36.00 -6.74
N THR A 89 -6.10 -34.71 -6.74
CA THR A 89 -5.87 -33.82 -5.63
C THR A 89 -6.63 -34.44 -4.47
N GLY A 90 -5.93 -34.91 -3.44
CA GLY A 90 -6.56 -35.46 -2.23
C GLY A 90 -7.55 -34.46 -1.61
N PRO A 91 -8.31 -34.87 -0.57
CA PRO A 91 -9.33 -34.01 0.02
C PRO A 91 -8.71 -32.67 0.42
N VAL A 92 -9.13 -31.61 -0.27
CA VAL A 92 -8.70 -30.24 -0.01
C VAL A 92 -9.27 -29.85 1.34
N PRO A 93 -8.48 -29.32 2.29
CA PRO A 93 -8.95 -29.00 3.63
C PRO A 93 -9.80 -27.73 3.61
N TRP A 94 -11.01 -27.80 3.03
CA TRP A 94 -11.93 -26.66 2.85
C TRP A 94 -12.21 -25.93 4.16
N ARG A 95 -12.18 -26.65 5.30
CA ARG A 95 -12.35 -26.09 6.64
C ARG A 95 -11.31 -25.02 6.97
N LEU A 96 -10.06 -25.20 6.53
CA LEU A 96 -9.00 -24.19 6.70
C LEU A 96 -9.26 -22.95 5.84
N TYR A 97 -9.85 -23.11 4.65
CA TYR A 97 -10.27 -22.00 3.81
C TYR A 97 -11.44 -21.24 4.39
N ALA A 98 -12.45 -21.94 4.90
CA ALA A 98 -13.58 -21.32 5.56
C ALA A 98 -13.14 -20.58 6.83
N ALA A 99 -12.29 -21.20 7.66
CA ALA A 99 -11.73 -20.55 8.85
C ALA A 99 -10.84 -19.36 8.49
N GLY A 100 -9.97 -19.49 7.49
CA GLY A 100 -9.11 -18.40 7.01
C GLY A 100 -9.90 -17.24 6.40
N GLY A 101 -10.94 -17.54 5.60
CA GLY A 101 -11.85 -16.55 5.05
C GLY A 101 -12.66 -15.83 6.14
N LEU A 102 -13.16 -16.57 7.14
CA LEU A 102 -13.87 -16.00 8.28
C LEU A 102 -12.94 -15.13 9.14
N ALA A 103 -11.70 -15.57 9.38
CA ALA A 103 -10.69 -14.81 10.11
C ALA A 103 -10.29 -13.54 9.35
N LEU A 104 -10.18 -13.59 8.03
CA LEU A 104 -9.90 -12.42 7.19
C LEU A 104 -11.08 -11.44 7.22
N LEU A 105 -12.31 -11.92 7.12
CA LEU A 105 -13.52 -11.10 7.25
C LEU A 105 -13.61 -10.45 8.63
N ALA A 106 -13.37 -11.22 9.70
CA ALA A 106 -13.36 -10.72 11.07
C ALA A 106 -12.25 -9.69 11.32
N ALA A 107 -11.03 -9.94 10.81
CA ALA A 107 -9.93 -8.99 10.89
C ALA A 107 -10.22 -7.71 10.11
N THR A 108 -10.83 -7.83 8.92
CA THR A 108 -11.25 -6.68 8.12
C THR A 108 -12.33 -5.88 8.84
N ALA A 109 -13.35 -6.54 9.39
CA ALA A 109 -14.41 -5.91 10.17
C ALA A 109 -13.87 -5.24 11.45
N ALA A 110 -12.94 -5.89 12.16
CA ALA A 110 -12.28 -5.33 13.33
C ALA A 110 -11.42 -4.10 12.97
N VAL A 111 -10.64 -4.16 11.90
CA VAL A 111 -9.86 -3.00 11.43
C VAL A 111 -10.78 -1.82 11.06
N VAL A 112 -11.91 -2.09 10.40
CA VAL A 112 -12.91 -1.08 10.05
C VAL A 112 -13.58 -0.49 11.30
N ALA A 113 -13.92 -1.32 12.29
CA ALA A 113 -14.59 -0.90 13.52
C ALA A 113 -13.66 -0.10 14.47
N PHE A 114 -12.40 -0.53 14.63
CA PHE A 114 -11.47 0.07 15.60
C PHE A 114 -10.68 1.27 15.05
N ARG A 115 -10.75 1.57 13.75
CA ARG A 115 -10.03 2.69 13.14
C ARG A 115 -11.00 3.55 12.32
N VAL A 116 -11.82 4.37 12.99
CA VAL A 116 -12.69 5.38 12.33
C VAL A 116 -11.92 6.30 11.37
N ARG A 117 -10.61 6.50 11.61
CA ARG A 117 -9.71 7.25 10.73
C ARG A 117 -9.43 6.55 9.39
N TRP A 118 -9.46 5.22 9.34
CA TRP A 118 -9.35 4.43 8.11
C TRP A 118 -10.63 4.43 7.28
N LEU A 119 -11.82 4.64 7.86
CA LEU A 119 -13.04 4.85 7.07
C LEU A 119 -12.91 6.11 6.17
N ARG A 120 -12.12 7.10 6.58
CA ARG A 120 -11.80 8.29 5.77
C ARG A 120 -10.84 7.97 4.62
N ASP A 121 -9.86 7.09 4.83
CA ASP A 121 -8.92 6.61 3.81
C ASP A 121 -9.56 5.54 2.89
N ALA A 122 -10.51 4.76 3.41
CA ALA A 122 -11.26 3.74 2.66
C ALA A 122 -12.23 4.37 1.66
N ARG A 123 -12.69 5.62 1.88
CA ARG A 123 -13.42 6.38 0.86
C ARG A 123 -12.62 6.60 -0.43
N LEU A 124 -11.29 6.48 -0.38
CA LEU A 124 -10.43 6.52 -1.58
C LEU A 124 -10.24 5.15 -2.22
N ALA A 125 -10.53 4.08 -1.48
CA ALA A 125 -10.55 2.70 -1.97
C ALA A 125 -11.93 2.28 -2.49
N LEU A 126 -12.98 3.06 -2.17
CA LEU A 126 -14.29 2.91 -2.79
C LEU A 126 -14.21 3.32 -4.27
N PRO A 127 -14.88 2.57 -5.16
CA PRO A 127 -14.97 2.96 -6.56
C PRO A 127 -15.58 4.36 -6.65
N ALA A 128 -14.89 5.31 -7.29
CA ALA A 128 -15.41 6.68 -7.41
C ALA A 128 -16.31 6.85 -8.64
N SER A 129 -16.34 5.86 -9.53
CA SER A 129 -17.25 5.85 -10.67
C SER A 129 -18.07 4.56 -10.68
N VAL A 130 -19.28 4.68 -11.22
CA VAL A 130 -20.16 3.54 -11.49
C VAL A 130 -19.45 2.53 -12.40
N THR A 131 -18.64 2.99 -13.35
CA THR A 131 -17.80 2.14 -14.21
C THR A 131 -16.75 1.34 -13.45
N GLU A 132 -16.09 1.92 -12.44
CA GLU A 132 -15.11 1.21 -11.60
C GLU A 132 -15.82 0.15 -10.74
N ALA A 133 -16.98 0.49 -10.16
CA ALA A 133 -17.80 -0.45 -9.40
C ALA A 133 -18.29 -1.61 -10.29
N LEU A 134 -18.75 -1.32 -11.50
CA LEU A 134 -19.21 -2.33 -12.46
C LEU A 134 -18.08 -3.22 -12.95
N LEU A 135 -16.88 -2.69 -13.21
CA LEU A 135 -15.71 -3.48 -13.60
C LEU A 135 -15.24 -4.40 -12.48
N LEU A 136 -15.21 -3.91 -11.24
CA LEU A 136 -14.86 -4.71 -10.07
C LEU A 136 -15.92 -5.78 -9.79
N ALA A 137 -17.21 -5.44 -9.90
CA ALA A 137 -18.31 -6.39 -9.78
C ALA A 137 -18.26 -7.45 -10.89
N ALA A 138 -18.04 -7.06 -12.14
CA ALA A 138 -17.91 -7.98 -13.28
C ALA A 138 -16.70 -8.92 -13.12
N GLY A 139 -15.56 -8.40 -12.70
CA GLY A 139 -14.37 -9.21 -12.39
C GLY A 139 -14.61 -10.20 -11.26
N LEU A 140 -15.32 -9.77 -10.20
CA LEU A 140 -15.70 -10.64 -9.08
C LEU A 140 -16.69 -11.72 -9.51
N VAL A 141 -17.71 -11.37 -10.30
CA VAL A 141 -18.69 -12.31 -10.86
C VAL A 141 -18.03 -13.33 -11.78
N LEU A 142 -17.11 -12.89 -12.66
CA LEU A 142 -16.33 -13.80 -13.51
C LEU A 142 -15.46 -14.74 -12.68
N PHE A 143 -14.81 -14.23 -11.64
CA PHE A 143 -13.96 -15.03 -10.75
C PHE A 143 -14.76 -16.08 -9.96
N LEU A 144 -15.84 -15.65 -9.27
CA LEU A 144 -16.70 -16.54 -8.50
C LEU A 144 -17.49 -17.50 -9.40
N GLY A 145 -17.93 -17.03 -10.57
CA GLY A 145 -18.60 -17.82 -11.59
C GLY A 145 -17.68 -18.91 -12.15
N ALA A 146 -16.41 -18.59 -12.43
CA ALA A 146 -15.42 -19.57 -12.86
C ALA A 146 -15.14 -20.63 -11.77
N LEU A 147 -15.03 -20.21 -10.50
CA LEU A 147 -14.90 -21.12 -9.36
C LEU A 147 -16.11 -22.06 -9.23
N ALA A 148 -17.33 -21.53 -9.27
CA ALA A 148 -18.56 -22.31 -9.17
C ALA A 148 -18.75 -23.25 -10.38
N TYR A 149 -18.40 -22.80 -11.58
CA TYR A 149 -18.42 -23.62 -12.80
C TYR A 149 -17.40 -24.76 -12.72
N SER A 150 -16.19 -24.50 -12.21
CA SER A 150 -15.14 -25.51 -12.01
C SER A 150 -15.52 -26.60 -10.99
N ALA A 151 -16.35 -26.24 -10.01
CA ALA A 151 -16.83 -27.18 -9.00
C ALA A 151 -17.90 -28.14 -9.57
N ARG A 152 -18.61 -27.74 -10.65
CA ARG A 152 -19.73 -28.49 -11.23
C ARG A 152 -19.37 -29.25 -12.50
N ARG A 153 -18.24 -28.94 -13.15
CA ARG A 153 -17.84 -29.54 -14.43
C ARG A 153 -16.38 -30.01 -14.40
N PRO A 154 -16.04 -31.12 -15.08
CA PRO A 154 -14.67 -31.65 -15.10
C PRO A 154 -13.67 -30.79 -15.90
N GLU A 155 -14.14 -29.79 -16.68
CA GLU A 155 -13.29 -28.93 -17.51
C GLU A 155 -12.55 -27.85 -16.72
N ARG A 156 -11.57 -28.27 -15.92
CA ARG A 156 -10.78 -27.40 -15.03
C ARG A 156 -9.97 -26.32 -15.75
N ARG A 157 -9.61 -26.53 -17.03
CA ARG A 157 -8.77 -25.61 -17.83
C ARG A 157 -9.47 -24.30 -18.17
N ARG A 158 -10.73 -24.34 -18.64
CA ARG A 158 -11.47 -23.11 -19.02
C ARG A 158 -11.78 -22.24 -17.82
N ALA A 159 -12.15 -22.87 -16.70
CA ALA A 159 -12.36 -22.17 -15.44
C ALA A 159 -11.08 -21.52 -14.90
N PHE A 160 -9.93 -22.18 -15.02
CA PHE A 160 -8.64 -21.60 -14.66
C PHE A 160 -8.32 -20.34 -15.49
N VAL A 161 -8.49 -20.42 -16.82
CA VAL A 161 -8.28 -19.26 -17.71
C VAL A 161 -9.24 -18.11 -17.36
N ALA A 162 -10.52 -18.40 -17.13
CA ALA A 162 -11.50 -17.39 -16.75
C ALA A 162 -11.21 -16.74 -15.39
N ALA A 163 -10.76 -17.52 -14.40
CA ALA A 163 -10.36 -17.00 -13.09
C ALA A 163 -9.12 -16.09 -13.18
N TRP A 164 -8.13 -16.46 -14.00
CA TRP A 164 -6.94 -15.64 -14.24
C TRP A 164 -7.25 -14.36 -15.01
N ALA A 165 -8.11 -14.43 -16.02
CA ALA A 165 -8.57 -13.25 -16.75
C ALA A 165 -9.35 -12.30 -15.82
N GLY A 166 -10.25 -12.83 -15.00
CA GLY A 166 -10.97 -12.05 -13.98
C GLY A 166 -10.03 -11.39 -12.97
N ALA A 167 -9.05 -12.13 -12.44
CA ALA A 167 -8.04 -11.60 -11.52
C ALA A 167 -7.18 -10.51 -12.17
N ALA A 168 -6.77 -10.69 -13.42
CA ALA A 168 -6.01 -9.69 -14.17
C ALA A 168 -6.80 -8.40 -14.38
N VAL A 169 -8.09 -8.50 -14.73
CA VAL A 169 -9.00 -7.35 -14.87
C VAL A 169 -9.19 -6.64 -13.51
N LEU A 170 -9.38 -7.40 -12.43
CA LEU A 170 -9.48 -6.83 -11.08
C LEU A 170 -8.21 -6.09 -10.64
N LEU A 171 -7.03 -6.66 -10.93
CA LEU A 171 -5.74 -6.07 -10.56
C LEU A 171 -5.41 -4.86 -11.43
N ALA A 172 -5.54 -4.96 -12.76
CA ALA A 172 -5.29 -3.86 -13.67
C ALA A 172 -6.30 -2.72 -13.47
N GLY A 173 -7.58 -3.07 -13.32
CA GLY A 173 -8.67 -2.16 -12.99
C GLY A 173 -8.52 -1.49 -11.63
N GLY A 174 -8.16 -2.24 -10.59
CA GLY A 174 -7.88 -1.66 -9.29
C GLY A 174 -6.65 -0.75 -9.29
N TYR A 175 -5.59 -1.13 -10.03
CA TYR A 175 -4.33 -0.40 -10.02
C TYR A 175 -4.37 0.88 -10.86
N HIS A 176 -4.87 0.82 -12.09
CA HIS A 176 -4.87 1.98 -13.00
C HIS A 176 -5.76 3.13 -12.50
N TRP A 177 -6.75 2.87 -11.65
CA TRP A 177 -7.64 3.91 -11.10
C TRP A 177 -7.18 4.41 -9.72
N LYS A 178 -6.53 3.55 -8.94
CA LYS A 178 -5.96 3.92 -7.63
C LYS A 178 -4.65 4.71 -7.77
N LEU A 179 -3.88 4.46 -8.82
CA LEU A 179 -2.56 5.10 -9.01
C LEU A 179 -2.67 6.61 -9.32
N PRO A 180 -3.51 7.10 -10.25
CA PRO A 180 -3.67 8.53 -10.51
C PRO A 180 -4.18 9.30 -9.29
N ARG A 181 -5.08 8.69 -8.49
CA ARG A 181 -5.57 9.29 -7.24
C ARG A 181 -4.52 9.35 -6.14
N ARG A 182 -3.69 8.30 -6.00
CA ARG A 182 -2.55 8.37 -5.06
C ARG A 182 -1.54 9.41 -5.54
N ASN A 183 -1.23 9.44 -6.83
CA ASN A 183 -0.26 10.37 -7.39
C ASN A 183 -0.73 11.82 -7.26
N SER A 184 -2.02 12.12 -7.49
CA SER A 184 -2.55 13.48 -7.33
C SER A 184 -2.53 13.98 -5.89
N VAL A 185 -2.56 13.07 -4.91
CA VAL A 185 -2.49 13.43 -3.49
C VAL A 185 -1.05 13.57 -2.98
N TYR A 186 -0.12 12.88 -3.62
CA TYR A 186 1.33 13.01 -3.40
C TYR A 186 1.99 13.84 -4.50
N ASP A 187 1.26 14.80 -5.09
CA ASP A 187 1.75 15.68 -6.16
C ASP A 187 2.64 16.79 -5.58
N TYR A 188 3.75 16.36 -4.99
CA TYR A 188 4.81 17.24 -4.51
C TYR A 188 5.37 18.13 -5.64
N PRO A 189 5.59 17.65 -6.90
CA PRO A 189 6.04 18.51 -7.99
C PRO A 189 5.19 19.76 -8.14
N ARG A 190 3.86 19.62 -8.25
CA ARG A 190 2.94 20.75 -8.43
C ARG A 190 3.00 21.73 -7.27
N VAL A 191 3.17 21.25 -6.04
CA VAL A 191 3.28 22.10 -4.86
C VAL A 191 4.61 22.85 -4.85
N THR A 192 5.71 22.20 -5.23
CA THR A 192 7.05 22.79 -5.23
C THR A 192 7.30 23.76 -6.40
N THR A 193 6.60 23.59 -7.53
CA THR A 193 6.67 24.52 -8.67
C THR A 193 5.83 25.78 -8.49
N GLY A 194 5.03 25.88 -7.41
CA GLY A 194 4.26 27.08 -7.11
C GLY A 194 5.17 28.26 -6.76
N PRO A 195 4.81 29.51 -7.15
CA PRO A 195 5.70 30.66 -7.06
C PRO A 195 6.18 30.93 -5.63
N VAL A 196 5.33 30.67 -4.63
CA VAL A 196 5.64 30.90 -3.20
C VAL A 196 6.77 29.99 -2.72
N LEU A 197 6.67 28.68 -2.94
CA LEU A 197 7.66 27.71 -2.45
C LEU A 197 8.91 27.66 -3.31
N ALA A 198 8.81 27.98 -4.61
CA ALA A 198 9.96 28.04 -5.50
C ALA A 198 10.85 29.26 -5.16
N GLN A 199 10.26 30.41 -4.84
CA GLN A 199 10.99 31.67 -4.63
C GLN A 199 11.40 31.92 -3.17
N ALA A 200 10.81 31.21 -2.20
CA ALA A 200 11.17 31.36 -0.79
C ALA A 200 12.69 31.14 -0.58
N PRO A 201 13.40 31.94 0.23
CA PRO A 201 14.83 31.72 0.52
C PRO A 201 15.07 30.50 1.41
N ALA A 202 14.13 30.18 2.30
CA ALA A 202 14.18 29.01 3.17
C ALA A 202 12.79 28.39 3.32
N VAL A 203 12.73 27.06 3.40
CA VAL A 203 11.48 26.31 3.59
C VAL A 203 11.58 25.45 4.84
N VAL A 204 10.59 25.56 5.71
CA VAL A 204 10.49 24.84 6.99
C VAL A 204 9.19 24.03 7.02
N THR A 205 9.19 22.85 7.62
CA THR A 205 7.97 22.05 7.79
C THR A 205 7.68 21.82 9.26
N LEU A 206 6.41 21.96 9.68
CA LEU A 206 5.98 21.59 11.03
C LEU A 206 5.25 20.24 11.00
N GLY A 207 5.89 19.19 11.51
CA GLY A 207 5.28 17.86 11.62
C GLY A 207 4.89 17.20 10.28
N LEU A 208 5.48 17.66 9.16
CA LEU A 208 5.34 17.09 7.82
C LEU A 208 6.68 16.54 7.35
N HIS A 209 6.69 15.45 6.57
CA HIS A 209 7.93 14.84 6.11
C HIS A 209 8.71 15.82 5.20
N GLU A 210 9.95 16.15 5.57
CA GLU A 210 10.82 17.07 4.82
C GLU A 210 11.37 16.45 3.52
N LEU A 211 11.62 15.15 3.51
CA LEU A 211 12.37 14.45 2.45
C LEU A 211 11.75 14.60 1.05
N PRO A 212 10.42 14.49 0.86
CA PRO A 212 9.83 14.72 -0.46
C PRO A 212 9.97 16.17 -0.92
N LEU A 213 9.82 17.14 0.00
CA LEU A 213 9.91 18.56 -0.34
C LEU A 213 11.34 18.97 -0.67
N SER A 214 12.33 18.50 0.07
CA SER A 214 13.74 18.77 -0.22
C SER A 214 14.17 18.18 -1.57
N PHE A 215 13.71 16.97 -1.88
CA PHE A 215 13.96 16.33 -3.17
C PHE A 215 13.43 17.15 -4.35
N TYR A 216 12.16 17.59 -4.30
CA TYR A 216 11.54 18.31 -5.43
C TYR A 216 11.93 19.80 -5.50
N LEU A 217 12.28 20.44 -4.38
CA LEU A 217 12.80 21.81 -4.39
C LEU A 217 14.29 21.90 -4.74
N GLY A 218 15.01 20.77 -4.73
CA GLY A 218 16.46 20.72 -4.98
C GLY A 218 17.30 21.43 -3.92
N ARG A 219 16.77 21.59 -2.70
CA ARG A 219 17.41 22.33 -1.60
C ARG A 219 16.97 21.80 -0.24
N PRO A 220 17.75 22.01 0.84
CA PRO A 220 17.38 21.55 2.16
C PRO A 220 16.08 22.19 2.64
N VAL A 221 15.24 21.38 3.29
CA VAL A 221 14.02 21.78 3.97
C VAL A 221 14.20 21.39 5.43
N ALA A 222 13.96 22.31 6.35
CA ALA A 222 14.14 22.04 7.78
C ALA A 222 12.86 21.45 8.38
N LEU A 223 12.92 20.22 8.89
CA LEU A 223 11.88 19.64 9.71
C LEU A 223 11.94 20.18 11.14
N VAL A 224 10.80 20.68 11.58
CA VAL A 224 10.57 21.17 12.93
C VAL A 224 9.41 20.40 13.56
N GLN A 225 9.53 20.10 14.86
CA GLN A 225 8.52 19.35 15.62
C GLN A 225 7.66 20.25 16.51
N THR A 226 8.18 21.40 16.95
CA THR A 226 7.50 22.29 17.90
C THR A 226 7.15 23.64 17.29
N GLU A 227 6.14 24.30 17.86
CA GLU A 227 5.70 25.63 17.44
C GLU A 227 6.79 26.69 17.72
N ASP A 228 7.53 26.56 18.83
CA ASP A 228 8.61 27.47 19.21
C ASP A 228 9.79 27.43 18.24
N ASP A 229 10.24 26.22 17.90
CA ASP A 229 11.31 26.01 16.92
C ASP A 229 10.90 26.55 15.53
N LEU A 230 9.61 26.48 15.19
CA LEU A 230 9.09 27.02 13.93
C LEU A 230 9.21 28.53 13.90
N ARG A 231 8.83 29.21 15.00
CA ARG A 231 8.98 30.66 15.13
C ARG A 231 10.45 31.07 15.03
N GLN A 232 11.34 30.34 15.72
CA GLN A 232 12.78 30.62 15.66
C GLN A 232 13.33 30.43 14.25
N ALA A 233 12.93 29.37 13.53
CA ALA A 233 13.37 29.12 12.16
C ALA A 233 12.89 30.21 11.18
N LEU A 234 11.65 30.67 11.31
CA LEU A 234 11.11 31.77 10.49
C LEU A 234 11.77 33.12 10.81
N ALA A 235 12.19 33.36 12.06
CA ALA A 235 12.87 34.59 12.45
C ALA A 235 14.32 34.66 11.92
N ARG A 236 14.99 33.51 11.72
CA ARG A 236 16.38 33.46 11.25
C ARG A 236 16.57 33.96 9.82
N THR A 237 15.57 33.81 8.96
CA THR A 237 15.68 34.14 7.53
C THR A 237 14.47 34.97 7.09
N ALA A 238 14.70 36.22 6.72
CA ALA A 238 13.64 37.08 6.19
C ALA A 238 13.03 36.46 4.92
N GLY A 239 11.70 36.44 4.84
CA GLY A 239 10.97 35.83 3.73
C GLY A 239 10.92 34.29 3.78
N ALA A 240 11.41 33.65 4.84
CA ALA A 240 11.23 32.21 5.01
C ALA A 240 9.76 31.81 5.01
N VAL A 241 9.51 30.61 4.49
CA VAL A 241 8.16 30.07 4.34
C VAL A 241 8.07 28.74 5.09
N ALA A 242 6.98 28.57 5.83
CA ALA A 242 6.67 27.36 6.54
C ALA A 242 5.48 26.63 5.92
N VAL A 243 5.58 25.31 5.77
CA VAL A 243 4.46 24.44 5.40
C VAL A 243 3.94 23.77 6.66
N VAL A 244 2.71 24.08 7.03
CA VAL A 244 2.13 23.71 8.33
C VAL A 244 0.75 23.06 8.12
N PRO A 245 0.40 21.98 8.85
CA PRO A 245 -0.97 21.47 8.83
C PRO A 245 -1.97 22.53 9.30
N ASP A 246 -3.13 22.65 8.66
CA ASP A 246 -4.15 23.66 9.02
C ASP A 246 -4.59 23.57 10.49
N ALA A 247 -4.62 22.34 11.04
CA ALA A 247 -4.95 22.11 12.44
C ALA A 247 -3.91 22.69 13.42
N ALA A 248 -2.64 22.73 13.02
CA ALA A 248 -1.57 23.37 13.79
C ALA A 248 -1.60 24.89 13.58
N LEU A 249 -1.93 25.35 12.36
CA LEU A 249 -2.08 26.78 12.08
C LEU A 249 -3.15 27.44 12.97
N ALA A 250 -4.29 26.78 13.21
CA ALA A 250 -5.33 27.28 14.10
C ALA A 250 -4.84 27.53 15.54
N ARG A 251 -3.76 26.87 15.98
CA ARG A 251 -3.14 27.10 17.28
C ARG A 251 -2.19 28.29 17.24
N LEU A 252 -1.40 28.38 16.18
CA LEU A 252 -0.42 29.44 15.92
C LEU A 252 -1.05 30.81 15.62
N GLN A 253 -2.21 30.86 14.96
CA GLN A 253 -2.86 32.13 14.58
C GLN A 253 -3.38 32.95 15.76
N ARG A 254 -3.49 32.37 16.96
CA ARG A 254 -3.90 33.11 18.17
C ARG A 254 -2.91 34.21 18.58
N GLU A 255 -1.71 34.20 18.01
CA GLU A 255 -0.62 35.14 18.35
C GLU A 255 -0.32 36.18 17.24
N ASN A 256 -1.14 36.27 16.17
CA ASN A 256 -1.07 37.30 15.10
C ASN A 256 0.24 37.46 14.29
N ASP A 257 1.24 36.57 14.46
CA ASP A 257 2.57 36.74 13.85
C ASP A 257 2.75 36.11 12.45
N LEU A 258 1.74 35.43 11.91
CA LEU A 258 1.86 34.62 10.68
C LEU A 258 0.80 34.97 9.63
N VAL A 259 1.25 35.18 8.40
CA VAL A 259 0.40 35.44 7.24
C VAL A 259 0.32 34.19 6.37
N VAL A 260 -0.89 33.79 5.99
CA VAL A 260 -1.11 32.67 5.06
C VAL A 260 -0.91 33.16 3.64
N VAL A 261 0.09 32.62 2.96
CA VAL A 261 0.47 32.99 1.58
C VAL A 261 -0.16 32.06 0.55
N ALA A 262 -0.35 30.79 0.91
CA ALA A 262 -1.06 29.83 0.07
C ALA A 262 -1.71 28.72 0.92
N ARG A 263 -2.73 28.08 0.38
CA ARG A 263 -3.31 26.84 0.93
C ARG A 263 -3.22 25.74 -0.10
N THR A 264 -2.81 24.55 0.34
CA THR A 264 -2.72 23.38 -0.53
C THR A 264 -3.08 22.11 0.25
N ARG A 265 -3.04 20.96 -0.42
CA ARG A 265 -3.19 19.64 0.21
C ARG A 265 -1.97 18.81 -0.09
N LEU A 266 -1.35 18.27 0.96
CA LEU A 266 -0.25 17.32 0.85
C LEU A 266 -0.59 16.07 1.64
N ALA A 267 -0.48 14.89 1.01
CA ALA A 267 -0.67 13.61 1.69
C ALA A 267 -1.99 13.54 2.49
N PHE A 268 -3.11 13.94 1.87
CA PHE A 268 -4.46 13.97 2.45
C PHE A 268 -4.68 14.98 3.59
N ARG A 269 -3.69 15.82 3.90
CA ARG A 269 -3.81 16.85 4.93
C ARG A 269 -3.93 18.22 4.28
N PRO A 270 -4.92 19.03 4.68
CA PRO A 270 -4.91 20.44 4.33
C PRO A 270 -3.71 21.08 5.04
N VAL A 271 -2.88 21.75 4.25
CA VAL A 271 -1.68 22.42 4.72
C VAL A 271 -1.70 23.86 4.23
N SER A 272 -1.27 24.74 5.11
CA SER A 272 -1.13 26.16 4.85
C SER A 272 0.35 26.50 4.75
N VAL A 273 0.66 27.31 3.75
CA VAL A 273 1.97 27.87 3.52
C VAL A 273 1.95 29.26 4.14
N VAL A 274 2.77 29.46 5.18
CA VAL A 274 2.76 30.67 5.99
C VAL A 274 4.12 31.34 5.97
N THR A 275 4.13 32.66 6.14
CA THR A 275 5.35 33.45 6.31
C THR A 275 5.17 34.45 7.45
N ARG A 276 6.28 34.94 7.98
CA ARG A 276 6.27 36.05 8.93
C ARG A 276 6.41 37.35 8.13
N PRO A 277 5.52 38.34 8.28
CA PRO A 277 5.70 39.63 7.64
C PRO A 277 7.02 40.25 8.13
N ALA A 278 7.78 40.86 7.21
CA ALA A 278 8.93 41.65 7.63
C ALA A 278 8.42 42.74 8.58
N ALA A 279 9.06 42.87 9.75
CA ALA A 279 8.75 43.98 10.64
C ALA A 279 8.91 45.27 9.81
N SER A 280 7.82 46.01 9.64
CA SER A 280 7.84 47.33 9.01
C SER A 280 8.87 48.15 9.76
N GLY A 281 10.03 48.39 9.15
CA GLY A 281 11.03 49.27 9.72
C GLY A 281 10.36 50.60 9.98
N GLY A 282 10.39 51.05 11.24
CA GLY A 282 10.00 52.41 11.59
C GLY A 282 10.86 53.37 10.79
N GLY A 283 10.28 53.96 9.76
CA GLY A 283 10.85 55.09 9.04
C GLY A 283 10.76 56.33 9.93
N GLY A 284 11.68 56.43 10.88
CA GLY A 284 12.01 57.69 11.51
C GLY A 284 12.91 58.50 10.57
N GLY A 285 12.46 59.70 10.22
CA GLY A 285 13.32 60.80 9.79
C GLY A 285 13.47 60.99 8.28
N ARG A 286 12.63 61.86 7.72
CA ARG A 286 13.02 63.24 7.40
C ARG A 286 11.78 64.11 7.26
#